data_AF-A0A7K1V2G5-F1
#
_entry.id   AF-A0A7K1V2G5-F1
#
_cell.length_a   1.000
_cell.length_b   1.000
_cell.length_c   1.000
_cell.angle_alpha   90.00
_cell.angle_beta   90.00
_cell.angle_gamma   90.00
#
_symmetry.space_group_name_H-M   'P 1'
#
loop_
_entity.id
_entity.type
_entity.pdbx_description
1 polymer ?
#
loop_
_entity_poly.entity_id
_entity_poly.type
_entity_poly.pdbx_seq_one_letter_code
_entity_poly.pdbx_strand_id
1 'polypeptide(L)'
;MNSPLAQPDREADGSSSRLWPCRYSWRDLDQQGAAQLWTELIDWVDWLRHRYQLGSRVPACWYRHDSVVEELTALMAAHSAAYRCDRDAIDLPREDLTAWHTQWLWPVMERLTRNSDFSACRPHHCRSQNHPQPVHADLEGFVAEDIATHVPRTAEPTIGGR
;
A
#
# COMPACT_ATOMS: atom_id res chain seq x y z
N MET A 1 11.62 -63.16 1.82
CA MET A 1 11.99 -62.19 2.87
C MET A 1 12.36 -60.90 2.15
N ASN A 2 11.38 -60.01 1.96
CA ASN A 2 11.59 -58.71 1.32
C ASN A 2 11.91 -57.68 2.41
N SER A 3 13.16 -57.23 2.46
CA SER A 3 13.53 -56.06 3.26
C SER A 3 13.09 -54.78 2.53
N PRO A 4 12.45 -53.80 3.19
CA PRO A 4 12.06 -52.56 2.55
C PRO A 4 13.26 -51.63 2.40
N LEU A 5 13.38 -51.03 1.22
CA LEU A 5 14.27 -49.90 0.94
C LEU A 5 13.87 -48.73 1.84
N ALA A 6 14.80 -48.24 2.65
CA ALA A 6 14.67 -46.98 3.36
C ALA A 6 14.39 -45.86 2.35
N GLN A 7 13.24 -45.21 2.48
CA GLN A 7 12.97 -43.98 1.74
C GLN A 7 13.87 -42.88 2.31
N PRO A 8 14.60 -42.12 1.46
CA PRO A 8 15.35 -40.98 1.95
C PRO A 8 14.38 -39.95 2.53
N ASP A 9 14.78 -39.40 3.67
CA ASP A 9 14.12 -38.32 4.37
C ASP A 9 13.72 -37.22 3.37
N ARG A 10 12.42 -37.00 3.23
CA ARG A 10 11.91 -35.80 2.57
C ARG A 10 12.20 -34.63 3.50
N GLU A 11 13.38 -34.05 3.36
CA GLU A 11 13.69 -32.73 3.89
C GLU A 11 12.57 -31.78 3.44
N ALA A 12 11.82 -31.28 4.42
CA ALA A 12 10.81 -30.27 4.20
C ALA A 12 11.52 -28.98 3.77
N ASP A 13 11.53 -28.69 2.48
CA ASP A 13 11.97 -27.40 1.94
C ASP A 13 10.96 -26.33 2.36
N GLY A 14 11.18 -25.78 3.55
CA GLY A 14 10.57 -24.55 4.02
C GLY A 14 11.13 -23.38 3.23
N SER A 15 10.73 -23.26 1.95
CA SER A 15 11.03 -22.12 1.12
C SER A 15 10.34 -20.87 1.69
N SER A 16 11.05 -20.18 2.57
CA SER A 16 10.70 -18.81 2.96
C SER A 16 10.84 -17.94 1.72
N SER A 17 9.72 -17.69 1.03
CA SER A 17 9.69 -16.84 -0.15
C SER A 17 10.20 -15.45 0.22
N ARG A 18 11.31 -15.03 -0.39
CA ARG A 18 11.76 -13.64 -0.25
C ARG A 18 10.64 -12.72 -0.73
N LEU A 19 10.33 -11.71 0.07
CA LEU A 19 9.40 -10.65 -0.32
C LEU A 19 10.21 -9.56 -1.02
N TRP A 20 9.71 -9.08 -2.16
CA TRP A 20 10.30 -7.96 -2.90
C TRP A 20 9.38 -6.73 -2.80
N PRO A 21 9.94 -5.51 -2.74
CA PRO A 21 9.15 -4.29 -2.81
C PRO A 21 8.31 -4.23 -4.08
N CYS A 22 7.09 -3.74 -3.95
CA CYS A 22 6.23 -3.48 -5.09
C CYS A 22 6.76 -2.29 -5.91
N ARG A 23 6.60 -2.29 -7.24
CA ARG A 23 7.04 -1.17 -8.10
C ARG A 23 6.36 0.18 -7.83
N TYR A 24 5.33 0.18 -6.99
CA TYR A 24 4.63 1.38 -6.53
C TYR A 24 5.21 1.96 -5.22
N SER A 25 6.22 1.32 -4.62
CA SER A 25 6.83 1.76 -3.36
C SER A 25 7.85 2.87 -3.60
N TRP A 26 7.42 4.13 -3.49
CA TRP A 26 8.31 5.29 -3.68
C TRP A 26 9.59 5.23 -2.84
N ARG A 27 9.50 4.68 -1.62
CA ARG A 27 10.63 4.50 -0.70
C ARG A 27 11.74 3.61 -1.24
N ASP A 28 11.40 2.63 -2.06
CA ASP A 28 12.32 1.58 -2.52
C ASP A 28 12.76 1.76 -3.98
N LEU A 29 12.25 2.80 -4.68
CA LEU A 29 12.59 3.06 -6.08
C LEU A 29 13.96 3.72 -6.21
N ASP A 30 14.67 3.32 -7.26
CA ASP A 30 15.79 4.08 -7.77
C ASP A 30 15.31 5.28 -8.62
N GLN A 31 16.25 6.06 -9.14
CA GLN A 31 15.94 7.26 -9.93
C GLN A 31 15.12 6.94 -11.19
N GLN A 32 15.40 5.82 -11.86
CA GLN A 32 14.71 5.44 -13.09
C GLN A 32 13.28 4.98 -12.79
N GLY A 33 13.11 4.13 -11.79
CA GLY A 33 11.80 3.67 -11.33
C GLY A 33 10.92 4.81 -10.85
N ALA A 34 11.50 5.76 -10.09
CA ALA A 34 10.78 6.96 -9.66
C ALA A 34 10.33 7.82 -10.85
N ALA A 35 11.20 8.03 -11.85
CA ALA A 35 10.85 8.79 -13.06
C ALA A 35 9.72 8.14 -13.86
N GLN A 36 9.77 6.81 -13.99
CA GLN A 36 8.71 6.05 -14.65
C GLN A 36 7.38 6.17 -13.89
N LEU A 37 7.40 5.93 -12.58
CA LEU A 37 6.19 5.99 -11.77
C LEU A 37 5.58 7.39 -11.74
N TRP A 38 6.40 8.45 -11.72
CA TRP A 38 5.91 9.82 -11.85
C TRP A 38 5.18 10.06 -13.16
N THR A 39 5.71 9.56 -14.27
CA THR A 39 5.09 9.71 -15.59
C THR A 39 3.71 9.04 -15.61
N GLU A 40 3.62 7.80 -15.12
CA GLU A 40 2.36 7.04 -15.06
C GLU A 40 1.35 7.70 -14.11
N LEU A 41 1.80 8.16 -12.94
CA LEU A 41 0.94 8.79 -11.96
C LEU A 41 0.39 10.13 -12.46
N ILE A 42 1.20 10.96 -13.12
CA ILE A 42 0.76 12.25 -13.65
C ILE A 42 -0.34 12.06 -14.69
N ASP A 43 -0.15 11.15 -15.65
CA ASP A 43 -1.15 10.84 -16.68
C ASP A 43 -2.45 10.32 -16.07
N TRP A 44 -2.34 9.36 -15.14
CA TRP A 44 -3.51 8.78 -14.50
C TRP A 44 -4.26 9.77 -13.61
N VAL A 45 -3.56 10.60 -12.84
CA VAL A 45 -4.19 11.63 -12.00
C VAL A 45 -4.84 12.71 -12.86
N ASP A 46 -4.25 13.07 -14.00
CA ASP A 46 -4.87 14.02 -14.93
C ASP A 46 -6.20 13.47 -15.47
N TRP A 47 -6.21 12.22 -15.94
CA TRP A 47 -7.43 11.52 -16.34
C TRP A 47 -8.47 11.49 -15.21
N LEU A 48 -8.07 11.10 -13.99
CA LEU A 48 -8.96 10.98 -12.85
C LEU A 48 -9.61 12.33 -12.51
N ARG A 49 -8.79 13.40 -12.44
CA ARG A 49 -9.24 14.75 -12.10
C ARG A 49 -10.27 15.26 -13.09
N HIS A 50 -10.06 15.04 -14.38
CA HIS A 50 -10.99 15.45 -15.42
C HIS A 50 -12.24 14.55 -15.47
N ARG A 51 -12.08 13.23 -15.40
CA ARG A 51 -13.19 12.28 -15.54
C ARG A 51 -14.22 12.37 -14.42
N TYR A 52 -13.77 12.66 -13.20
CA TYR A 52 -14.59 12.73 -11.99
C TYR A 52 -14.77 14.17 -11.45
N GLN A 53 -14.28 15.19 -12.17
CA GLN A 53 -14.39 16.61 -11.81
C GLN A 53 -13.85 16.91 -10.38
N LEU A 54 -12.67 16.37 -10.08
CA LEU A 54 -12.11 16.36 -8.71
C LEU A 54 -11.20 17.56 -8.41
N GLY A 55 -11.26 18.65 -9.18
CA GLY A 55 -10.35 19.80 -9.02
C GLY A 55 -10.33 20.42 -7.61
N SER A 56 -11.43 20.33 -6.86
CA SER A 56 -11.52 20.79 -5.46
C SER A 56 -11.03 19.79 -4.42
N ARG A 57 -10.94 18.50 -4.78
CA ARG A 57 -10.50 17.40 -3.89
C ARG A 57 -9.04 17.00 -4.13
N VAL A 58 -8.61 17.15 -5.38
CA VAL A 58 -7.24 16.91 -5.84
C VAL A 58 -6.76 18.21 -6.52
N PRO A 59 -6.19 19.14 -5.74
CA PRO A 59 -5.80 20.46 -6.25
C PRO A 59 -4.64 20.36 -7.26
N ALA A 60 -4.42 21.41 -8.04
CA ALA A 60 -3.35 21.44 -9.05
C ALA A 60 -1.94 21.25 -8.47
N CYS A 61 -1.75 21.48 -7.17
CA CYS A 61 -0.49 21.30 -6.46
C CYS A 61 -0.34 19.92 -5.79
N TRP A 62 -1.23 18.95 -6.06
CA TRP A 62 -1.25 17.63 -5.40
C TRP A 62 0.13 16.96 -5.31
N TYR A 63 0.96 17.08 -6.35
CA TYR A 63 2.30 16.49 -6.46
C TYR A 63 3.31 17.04 -5.44
N ARG A 64 2.97 18.15 -4.75
CA ARG A 64 3.81 18.74 -3.71
C ARG A 64 3.48 18.22 -2.31
N HIS A 65 2.51 17.32 -2.19
CA HIS A 65 2.06 16.74 -0.93
C HIS A 65 2.37 15.24 -0.92
N ASP A 66 3.44 14.85 -0.24
CA ASP A 66 3.96 13.48 -0.28
C ASP A 66 2.90 12.43 0.10
N SER A 67 2.09 12.69 1.13
CA SER A 67 0.99 11.79 1.51
C SER A 67 -0.08 11.64 0.44
N VAL A 68 -0.34 12.69 -0.34
CA VAL A 68 -1.29 12.67 -1.46
C VAL A 68 -0.70 11.86 -2.62
N VAL A 69 0.60 11.96 -2.87
CA VAL A 69 1.31 11.15 -3.87
C VAL A 69 1.19 9.67 -3.54
N GLU A 70 1.43 9.28 -2.28
CA GLU A 70 1.28 7.89 -1.81
C GLU A 70 -0.16 7.37 -1.99
N GLU A 71 -1.15 8.12 -1.50
CA GLU A 71 -2.57 7.75 -1.58
C GLU A 71 -3.07 7.63 -3.03
N LEU A 72 -2.69 8.55 -3.91
CA LEU A 72 -3.05 8.49 -5.32
C LEU A 72 -2.33 7.35 -6.05
N THR A 73 -1.09 7.03 -5.68
CA THR A 73 -0.35 5.90 -6.25
C THR A 73 -1.02 4.58 -5.89
N ALA A 74 -1.42 4.40 -4.63
CA ALA A 74 -2.15 3.22 -4.18
C ALA A 74 -3.51 3.09 -4.90
N LEU A 75 -4.23 4.19 -5.06
CA LEU A 75 -5.51 4.20 -5.77
C LEU A 75 -5.35 3.87 -7.27
N MET A 76 -4.31 4.37 -7.93
CA MET A 76 -3.94 4.03 -9.30
C MET A 76 -3.61 2.54 -9.45
N ALA A 77 -2.87 1.97 -8.49
CA ALA A 77 -2.55 0.56 -8.47
C ALA A 77 -3.83 -0.30 -8.34
N ALA A 78 -4.73 0.08 -7.43
CA ALA A 78 -6.03 -0.58 -7.27
C ALA A 78 -6.90 -0.46 -8.53
N HIS A 79 -6.89 0.70 -9.20
CA HIS A 79 -7.58 0.90 -10.48
C HIS A 79 -7.03 -0.06 -11.53
N SER A 80 -5.71 -0.14 -11.66
CA SER A 80 -5.06 -1.04 -12.60
C SER A 80 -5.42 -2.51 -12.33
N ALA A 81 -5.49 -2.93 -11.06
CA ALA A 81 -5.89 -4.28 -10.70
C ALA A 81 -7.36 -4.59 -11.06
N ALA A 82 -8.27 -3.63 -10.83
CA ALA A 82 -9.69 -3.80 -11.13
C ALA A 82 -9.98 -3.80 -12.65
N TYR A 83 -9.26 -2.96 -13.41
CA TYR A 83 -9.55 -2.71 -14.84
C TYR A 83 -8.67 -3.50 -15.82
N ARG A 84 -7.71 -4.29 -15.33
CA ARG A 84 -6.89 -5.16 -16.17
C ARG A 84 -7.27 -6.61 -15.92
N CYS A 85 -7.46 -7.37 -16.99
CA CYS A 85 -7.63 -8.82 -16.99
C CYS A 85 -6.78 -9.44 -18.08
N ASP A 86 -6.64 -10.75 -18.00
CA ASP A 86 -6.21 -11.56 -19.14
C ASP A 86 -7.18 -11.41 -20.31
N ARG A 87 -6.63 -11.57 -21.53
CA ARG A 87 -7.35 -11.40 -22.79
C ARG A 87 -8.64 -12.22 -22.84
N ASP A 88 -8.61 -13.44 -22.31
CA ASP A 88 -9.73 -14.38 -22.38
C ASP A 88 -10.89 -14.00 -21.45
N ALA A 89 -10.68 -13.01 -20.56
CA ALA A 89 -11.67 -12.52 -19.62
C ALA A 89 -12.16 -11.09 -19.92
N ILE A 90 -11.84 -10.53 -21.10
CA ILE A 90 -12.17 -9.13 -21.44
C ILE A 90 -13.68 -8.84 -21.51
N ASP A 91 -14.47 -9.83 -21.95
CA ASP A 91 -15.93 -9.70 -22.09
C ASP A 91 -16.71 -10.24 -20.88
N LEU A 92 -16.01 -10.73 -19.85
CA LEU A 92 -16.64 -11.27 -18.66
C LEU A 92 -17.05 -10.15 -17.69
N PRO A 93 -18.23 -10.24 -17.05
CA PRO A 93 -18.62 -9.30 -16.02
C PRO A 93 -17.70 -9.41 -14.79
N ARG A 94 -17.38 -8.26 -14.18
CA ARG A 94 -16.47 -8.18 -13.04
C ARG A 94 -16.99 -7.21 -11.99
N GLU A 95 -16.97 -7.61 -10.72
CA GLU A 95 -17.43 -6.79 -9.60
C GLU A 95 -16.37 -5.80 -9.10
N ASP A 96 -15.09 -6.06 -9.38
CA ASP A 96 -13.94 -5.25 -8.97
C ASP A 96 -14.07 -3.78 -9.38
N LEU A 97 -14.74 -3.50 -10.50
CA LEU A 97 -14.94 -2.15 -11.03
C LEU A 97 -15.87 -1.34 -10.12
N THR A 98 -16.94 -1.97 -9.65
CA THR A 98 -17.86 -1.36 -8.68
C THR A 98 -17.19 -1.26 -7.31
N ALA A 99 -16.49 -2.31 -6.88
CA ALA A 99 -15.71 -2.29 -5.64
C ALA A 99 -14.67 -1.17 -5.64
N TRP A 100 -14.02 -0.89 -6.78
CA TRP A 100 -13.06 0.18 -6.90
C TRP A 100 -13.65 1.56 -6.58
N HIS A 101 -14.87 1.80 -7.03
CA HIS A 101 -15.56 3.05 -6.72
C HIS A 101 -15.97 3.14 -5.25
N THR A 102 -16.57 2.09 -4.71
CA THR A 102 -17.21 2.13 -3.39
C THR A 102 -16.23 1.92 -2.24
N GLN A 103 -15.22 1.08 -2.42
CA GLN A 103 -14.27 0.70 -1.38
C GLN A 103 -12.99 1.53 -1.40
N TRP A 104 -12.59 2.07 -2.56
CA TRP A 104 -11.29 2.73 -2.71
C TRP A 104 -11.39 4.19 -3.15
N LEU A 105 -12.00 4.50 -4.32
CA LEU A 105 -12.02 5.86 -4.86
C LEU A 105 -12.61 6.87 -3.88
N TRP A 106 -13.88 6.71 -3.51
CA TRP A 106 -14.56 7.71 -2.67
C TRP A 106 -13.96 7.79 -1.26
N PRO A 107 -13.64 6.68 -0.59
CA PRO A 107 -12.93 6.72 0.68
C PRO A 107 -11.56 7.44 0.61
N VAL A 108 -10.78 7.24 -0.45
CA VAL A 108 -9.52 8.00 -0.64
C VAL A 108 -9.81 9.49 -0.80
N MET A 109 -10.78 9.86 -1.65
CA MET A 109 -11.13 11.27 -1.85
C MET A 109 -11.55 11.97 -0.55
N GLU A 110 -12.33 11.29 0.29
CA GLU A 110 -12.70 11.80 1.61
C GLU A 110 -11.49 11.98 2.53
N ARG A 111 -10.58 11.00 2.59
CA ARG A 111 -9.33 11.11 3.36
C ARG A 111 -8.45 12.25 2.88
N LEU A 112 -8.29 12.43 1.57
CA LEU A 112 -7.49 13.51 1.01
C LEU A 112 -8.01 14.87 1.49
N THR A 113 -9.32 15.10 1.43
CA THR A 113 -9.91 16.36 1.91
C THR A 113 -9.83 16.57 3.41
N ARG A 114 -9.79 15.49 4.21
CA ARG A 114 -9.75 15.55 5.67
C ARG A 114 -8.34 15.70 6.21
N ASN A 115 -7.41 14.94 5.65
CA ASN A 115 -6.06 14.75 6.20
C ASN A 115 -5.03 15.67 5.56
N SER A 116 -5.32 16.20 4.37
CA SER A 116 -4.44 17.15 3.69
C SER A 116 -4.96 18.56 3.89
N ASP A 117 -4.16 19.42 4.51
CA ASP A 117 -4.49 20.84 4.59
C ASP A 117 -4.26 21.51 3.22
N PHE A 118 -5.31 21.54 2.41
CA PHE A 118 -5.33 22.28 1.15
C PHE A 118 -5.81 23.73 1.32
N SER A 119 -6.17 24.18 2.52
CA SER A 119 -6.77 25.50 2.74
C SER A 119 -5.82 26.65 2.35
N ALA A 120 -4.51 26.43 2.49
CA ALA A 120 -3.48 27.37 2.10
C ALA A 120 -3.05 27.26 0.62
N CYS A 121 -3.55 26.26 -0.13
CA CYS A 121 -3.18 26.03 -1.52
C CYS A 121 -3.95 26.96 -2.46
N ARG A 122 -3.23 27.80 -3.19
CA ARG A 122 -3.77 28.68 -4.24
C ARG A 122 -3.28 28.23 -5.63
N PRO A 123 -3.97 28.61 -6.72
CA PRO A 123 -3.63 28.18 -8.08
C PRO A 123 -2.15 28.31 -8.47
N HIS A 124 -1.45 29.32 -7.94
CA HIS A 124 -0.03 29.55 -8.22
C HIS A 124 0.86 29.57 -6.97
N HIS A 125 0.32 29.26 -5.79
CA HIS A 125 1.06 29.29 -4.54
C HIS A 125 0.65 28.11 -3.65
N CYS A 126 1.55 27.13 -3.54
CA CYS A 126 1.47 26.06 -2.56
C CYS A 126 2.68 26.17 -1.64
N ARG A 127 2.46 26.14 -0.33
CA ARG A 127 3.52 26.20 0.70
C ARG A 127 3.68 24.88 1.42
N SER A 128 3.34 23.76 0.78
CA SER A 128 3.57 22.44 1.37
C SER A 128 5.07 22.28 1.67
N GLN A 129 5.37 21.85 2.88
CA GLN A 129 6.70 21.51 3.32
C GLN A 129 6.58 20.20 4.09
N ASN A 130 7.51 19.29 3.82
CA ASN A 130 7.64 18.09 4.64
C ASN A 130 8.34 18.49 5.94
N HIS A 131 7.66 18.28 7.06
CA HIS A 131 8.20 18.56 8.38
C HIS A 131 8.61 17.24 9.03
N PRO A 132 9.87 17.14 9.52
CA PRO A 132 10.27 16.01 10.34
C PRO A 132 9.30 15.82 11.49
N GLN A 133 8.81 14.58 11.68
CA GLN A 133 7.94 14.24 12.80
C GLN A 133 8.83 13.74 13.94
N PRO A 134 9.00 14.52 15.02
CA PRO A 134 9.85 14.10 16.13
C PRO A 134 9.21 12.93 16.88
N VAL A 135 10.04 12.02 17.37
CA VAL A 135 9.63 10.98 18.31
C VAL A 135 10.21 11.31 19.68
N HIS A 136 9.54 10.85 20.74
CA HIS A 136 10.02 11.06 22.10
C HIS A 136 11.38 10.35 22.32
N ALA A 137 12.26 10.98 23.10
CA ALA A 137 13.63 10.55 23.31
C ALA A 137 13.75 9.22 24.08
N ASP A 138 12.72 8.81 24.80
CA ASP A 138 12.64 7.59 25.59
C ASP A 138 12.23 6.35 24.78
N LEU A 139 12.05 6.48 23.46
CA LEU A 139 11.62 5.38 22.58
C LEU A 139 12.44 4.09 22.79
N GLU A 140 13.77 4.20 22.82
CA GLU A 140 14.65 3.04 22.98
C GLU A 140 14.47 2.37 24.35
N GLY A 141 14.29 3.17 25.41
CA GLY A 141 14.05 2.67 26.76
C GLY A 141 12.70 1.97 26.88
N PHE A 142 11.64 2.59 26.33
CA PHE A 142 10.31 2.00 26.26
C PHE A 142 10.32 0.65 25.54
N VAL A 143 10.98 0.57 24.37
CA VAL A 143 11.08 -0.68 23.59
C VAL A 143 11.84 -1.76 24.35
N ALA A 144 12.94 -1.42 25.03
CA ALA A 144 13.69 -2.38 25.83
C ALA A 144 12.88 -2.95 26.99
N GLU A 145 12.10 -2.11 27.69
CA GLU A 145 11.20 -2.53 28.76
C GLU A 145 10.03 -3.38 28.25
N ASP A 146 9.42 -3.00 27.12
CA ASP A 146 8.37 -3.79 26.47
C ASP A 146 8.89 -5.18 26.11
N ILE A 147 10.04 -5.29 25.45
CA ILE A 147 10.67 -6.58 25.11
C ILE A 147 10.96 -7.41 26.36
N ALA A 148 11.51 -6.80 27.41
CA ALA A 148 11.87 -7.50 28.66
C ALA A 148 10.63 -8.06 29.39
N THR A 149 9.48 -7.40 29.24
CA THR A 149 8.21 -7.79 29.88
C THR A 149 7.28 -8.56 28.94
N HIS A 150 7.64 -8.69 27.65
CA HIS A 150 6.84 -9.38 26.65
C HIS A 150 6.82 -10.90 26.90
N VAL A 151 5.71 -11.42 27.44
CA VAL A 151 5.49 -12.86 27.57
C VAL A 151 4.84 -13.39 26.29
N PRO A 152 5.48 -14.32 25.55
CA PRO A 152 4.86 -14.94 24.39
C PRO A 152 3.57 -15.64 24.82
N ARG A 153 2.51 -15.46 24.05
CA ARG A 153 1.26 -16.20 24.25
C ARG A 153 1.51 -17.67 23.90
N THR A 154 1.92 -18.48 24.88
CA THR A 154 2.10 -19.93 24.69
C THR A 154 0.75 -20.61 24.42
N ALA A 155 0.83 -21.59 23.53
CA ALA A 155 -0.23 -22.38 22.92
C ALA A 155 -1.33 -22.89 23.89
N GLU A 156 -2.50 -23.14 23.31
CA GLU A 156 -3.71 -23.66 23.95
C GLU A 156 -3.42 -24.76 24.99
N PRO A 157 -4.11 -24.76 26.15
CA PRO A 157 -4.00 -25.86 27.09
C PRO A 157 -4.56 -27.12 26.43
N THR A 158 -3.70 -28.14 26.29
CA THR A 158 -4.11 -29.49 25.89
C THR A 158 -5.20 -29.95 26.86
N ILE A 159 -6.45 -30.00 26.38
CA ILE A 159 -7.58 -30.54 27.14
C ILE A 159 -7.28 -32.02 27.38
N GLY A 160 -6.87 -32.35 28.61
CA GLY A 160 -6.65 -33.70 29.06
C GLY A 160 -7.95 -34.51 28.92
N GLY A 161 -7.90 -35.55 28.11
CA GLY A 161 -8.98 -36.51 27.91
C GLY A 161 -9.40 -37.16 29.22
N ARG A 162 -10.71 -37.32 29.36
CA ARG A 162 -11.37 -38.15 30.38
C ARG A 162 -11.84 -39.44 29.72
#